data_AF-A0A1G0ECI0-F1
#
_entry.id   AF-A0A1G0ECI0-F1
#
_cell.length_a   1.000
_cell.length_b   1.000
_cell.length_c   1.000
_cell.angle_alpha   90.00
_cell.angle_beta   90.00
_cell.angle_gamma   90.00
#
_symmetry.space_group_name_H-M   'P 1'
#
loop_
_entity.id
_entity.type
_entity.pdbx_description
1 polymer ?
#
loop_
_entity_poly.entity_id
_entity_poly.type
_entity_poly.pdbx_seq_one_letter_code
_entity_poly.pdbx_strand_id
1 'polypeptide(L)' 'MDMVVNVVGVIYGIALIMTIFVRTRVTELLRVDALFLRQPTESTRPINLIAGLLIAGYAIYSMLSR' A
#
# COMPACT_ATOMS: atom_id res chain seq x y z
N MET A 1 -17.91 0.50 -8.44
CA MET A 1 -16.96 0.82 -7.37
C MET A 1 -16.96 2.31 -7.13
N ASP A 2 -17.32 2.78 -5.95
CA ASP A 2 -17.45 4.20 -5.66
C ASP A 2 -16.12 4.97 -5.88
N MET A 3 -16.17 6.20 -6.41
CA MET A 3 -14.95 6.97 -6.77
C MET A 3 -14.05 7.16 -5.55
N VAL A 4 -14.67 7.33 -4.38
CA VAL A 4 -14.00 7.46 -3.08
C VAL A 4 -13.11 6.25 -2.78
N VAL A 5 -13.59 5.03 -3.07
CA VAL A 5 -12.84 3.79 -2.79
C VAL A 5 -11.56 3.72 -3.62
N ASN A 6 -11.64 4.08 -4.90
CA ASN A 6 -10.46 4.07 -5.77
C ASN A 6 -9.45 5.15 -5.36
N VAL A 7 -9.91 6.35 -5.01
CA VAL A 7 -9.02 7.43 -4.53
C VAL A 7 -8.29 6.99 -3.25
N VAL A 8 -9.01 6.41 -2.28
CA VAL A 8 -8.39 5.86 -1.06
C VAL A 8 -7.41 4.74 -1.40
N GLY A 9 -7.77 3.85 -2.32
CA GLY A 9 -6.91 2.78 -2.81
C GLY A 9 -5.59 3.30 -3.39
N VAL A 10 -5.64 4.34 -4.23
CA VAL A 10 -4.43 4.97 -4.78
C VAL A 10 -3.56 5.58 -3.67
N ILE A 11 -4.16 6.37 -2.77
CA ILE A 11 -3.43 7.00 -1.66
C ILE A 11 -2.75 5.94 -0.78
N TYR A 12 -3.48 4.89 -0.43
CA TYR A 12 -2.95 3.81 0.41
C TYR A 12 -1.86 3.00 -0.32
N GLY A 13 -2.05 2.70 -1.61
CA GLY A 13 -1.05 2.03 -2.42
C GLY A 13 0.25 2.83 -2.52
N ILE A 14 0.17 4.16 -2.71
CA ILE A 14 1.33 5.05 -2.67
C ILE A 14 2.00 5.02 -1.29
N ALA A 15 1.22 5.10 -0.21
CA ALA A 15 1.76 5.03 1.14
C ALA A 15 2.54 3.73 1.39
N LEU A 16 2.02 2.59 0.90
CA LEU A 16 2.69 1.29 0.97
C LEU A 16 3.99 1.25 0.17
N ILE A 17 4.03 1.82 -1.04
CA ILE A 17 5.26 1.94 -1.84
C ILE A 17 6.30 2.77 -1.09
N MET A 18 5.88 3.87 -0.45
CA MET A 18 6.76 4.75 0.32
C MET A 18 7.40 4.08 1.54
N THR A 19 6.84 2.99 2.07
CA THR A 19 7.42 2.26 3.21
C THR A 19 8.80 1.66 2.94
N ILE A 20 9.19 1.51 1.67
CA ILE A 20 10.56 1.11 1.28
C ILE A 20 11.54 2.27 1.38
N PHE A 21 11.12 3.47 1.00
CA PHE A 21 12.02 4.63 0.86
C PHE A 21 12.10 5.46 2.13
N VAL A 22 11.01 5.53 2.89
CA VAL A 22 10.88 6.41 4.06
C VAL A 22 10.49 5.59 5.28
N ARG A 23 11.30 5.70 6.34
CA ARG A 23 11.01 5.11 7.66
C ARG A 23 10.55 6.17 8.62
N THR A 24 9.25 6.21 8.86
CA THR A 24 8.61 7.07 9.85
C THR A 24 7.61 6.26 10.67
N ARG A 25 7.21 6.76 11.84
CA ARG A 25 6.13 6.12 12.62
C ARG A 25 4.86 5.93 11.79
N VAL A 26 4.54 6.88 10.91
CA VAL A 26 3.35 6.82 10.06
C VAL A 26 3.44 5.69 9.05
N THR A 27 4.57 5.58 8.32
CA THR A 27 4.75 4.50 7.34
C THR A 27 4.79 3.13 8.01
N GLU A 28 5.34 3.02 9.23
CA GLU A 28 5.33 1.76 9.98
C GLU A 28 3.93 1.32 10.40
N LEU A 29 3.05 2.27 10.76
CA LEU A 29 1.66 1.97 11.13
C LEU A 29 0.80 1.52 9.93
N LEU A 30 1.17 1.93 8.72
CA LEU A 30 0.41 1.67 7.50
C LEU A 30 0.82 0.38 6.79
N ARG A 31 1.91 -0.25 7.22
CA ARG A 31 2.46 -1.48 6.66
C ARG A 31 1.42 -2.59 6.63
N VAL A 32 1.18 -3.13 5.44
CA VAL A 32 0.30 -4.28 5.24
C VAL A 32 0.93 -5.53 5.86
N ASP A 33 2.24 -5.71 5.78
CA ASP A 33 2.90 -6.90 6.31
C ASP A 33 2.78 -6.98 7.84
N ALA A 34 2.76 -5.84 8.52
CA ALA A 34 2.53 -5.75 9.97
C ALA A 34 1.11 -6.15 10.40
N LEU A 35 0.13 -6.16 9.49
CA LEU A 35 -1.23 -6.62 9.77
C LEU A 35 -1.35 -8.14 9.77
N PHE A 36 -0.49 -8.83 9.01
CA PHE A 36 -0.56 -10.28 8.82
C PHE A 36 0.57 -11.04 9.53
N LEU A 37 1.71 -10.40 9.75
CA LEU A 37 2.87 -11.01 10.38
C LEU A 37 3.01 -10.57 11.83
N ARG A 38 3.27 -11.54 12.71
CA ARG A 38 3.44 -11.31 14.15
C ARG A 38 4.73 -10.54 14.48
N GLN A 39 5.73 -10.63 13.61
CA GLN A 39 7.03 -9.96 13.74
C GLN A 39 7.48 -9.46 12.36
N PRO A 40 6.92 -8.33 11.88
CA PRO A 40 7.35 -7.73 10.62
C PRO A 40 8.81 -7.26 10.75
N THR A 41 9.66 -7.69 9.82
CA THR A 41 11.09 -7.37 9.80
C THR A 41 11.45 -6.56 8.56
N GLU A 42 12.73 -6.28 8.37
CA GLU A 42 13.24 -5.66 7.16
C GLU A 42 13.09 -6.56 5.93
N SER A 43 13.23 -7.87 6.12
CA SER A 43 13.07 -8.86 5.06
C SER A 43 11.65 -8.88 4.49
N THR A 44 10.66 -8.48 5.28
CA THR A 44 9.24 -8.50 4.90
C THR A 44 8.75 -7.16 4.33
N ARG A 45 9.56 -6.09 4.41
CA ARG A 45 9.22 -4.78 3.82
C ARG A 45 8.87 -4.83 2.32
N PRO A 46 9.57 -5.61 1.47
CA PRO A 46 9.25 -5.69 0.04
C PRO A 46 7.81 -6.14 -0.24
N ILE A 47 7.16 -6.85 0.69
CA ILE A 47 5.75 -7.23 0.58
C ILE A 47 4.86 -5.99 0.47
N ASN A 48 5.18 -4.90 1.19
CA ASN A 48 4.43 -3.64 1.12
C ASN A 48 4.56 -2.98 -0.25
N LEU A 49 5.74 -3.06 -0.88
CA LEU A 49 5.92 -2.53 -2.24
C LEU A 49 5.04 -3.29 -3.23
N ILE A 50 5.07 -4.62 -3.19
CA ILE A 50 4.27 -5.47 -4.07
C ILE A 50 2.78 -5.20 -3.84
N ALA A 51 2.34 -5.19 -2.59
CA ALA A 51 0.95 -4.87 -2.23
C ALA A 51 0.56 -3.46 -2.68
N GLY A 52 1.42 -2.47 -2.45
CA GLY A 52 1.18 -1.08 -2.84
C GLY A 52 1.03 -0.90 -4.35
N LEU A 53 1.89 -1.56 -5.14
CA LEU A 53 1.80 -1.56 -6.60
C LEU A 53 0.51 -2.23 -7.10
N LEU A 54 0.11 -3.36 -6.50
CA LEU A 54 -1.13 -4.05 -6.86
C LEU A 54 -2.37 -3.20 -6.53
N ILE A 55 -2.42 -2.61 -5.34
CA ILE A 55 -3.55 -1.80 -4.88
C ILE A 55 -3.65 -0.51 -5.71
N ALA A 56 -2.56 0.23 -5.86
CA ALA A 56 -2.54 1.46 -6.65
C ALA A 56 -2.84 1.17 -8.12
N GLY A 57 -2.21 0.14 -8.69
CA GLY A 57 -2.42 -0.28 -10.08
C GLY A 57 -3.87 -0.66 -10.37
N TYR A 58 -4.48 -1.47 -9.49
CA TYR A 58 -5.90 -1.82 -9.61
C TYR A 58 -6.81 -0.61 -9.47
N ALA A 59 -6.57 0.26 -8.48
CA ALA A 59 -7.39 1.44 -8.26
C ALA A 59 -7.31 2.41 -9.45
N ILE A 60 -6.13 2.64 -10.01
CA ILE A 60 -5.92 3.43 -11.23
C ILE A 60 -6.64 2.78 -12.42
N TYR A 61 -6.41 1.48 -12.65
CA TYR A 61 -7.07 0.76 -13.74
C TYR A 61 -8.60 0.83 -13.63
N SER A 62 -9.14 0.66 -12.41
CA SER A 62 -10.58 0.76 -12.16
C SER A 62 -11.13 2.16 -12.40
N MET A 63 -10.34 3.23 -12.21
CA MET A 63 -10.76 4.60 -12.54
C MET A 63 -10.71 4.86 -14.05
N LEU A 64 -9.72 4.32 -14.76
CA LEU A 64 -9.58 4.51 -16.22
C LEU A 64 -10.57 3.65 -17.01
N SER A 65 -10.90 2.46 -16.53
CA SER A 65 -11.81 1.51 -17.19
C SER A 65 -13.30 1.79 -16.90
N ARG A 66 -13.60 2.93 -16.27
CA ARG A 66 -14.94 3.35 -15.89
C ARG A 66 -15.50 4.36 -16.86
#